data_AF-A0A4P2QIV7-F1
#
_entry.id   AF-A0A4P2QIV7-F1
#
_cell.length_a   1.000
_cell.length_b   1.000
_cell.length_c   1.000
_cell.angle_alpha   90.00
_cell.angle_beta   90.00
_cell.angle_gamma   90.00
#
_symmetry.space_group_name_H-M   'P 1'
#
loop_
_entity.id
_entity.type
_entity.pdbx_description
1 polymer ?
#
loop_
_entity_poly.entity_id
_entity_poly.type
_entity_poly.pdbx_seq_one_letter_code
_entity_poly.pdbx_strand_id
1 'polypeptide(L)'
;MSGSRCTRRALAGALGFAVVVGGSGCSDDAARAPGGAQPGAGGAGGRGGEEQEPSPAPAYTITAFEEVRITSDASQPNFQQANADIDLRDGPFASVRLVVELESTCYPFETWEDNPPPEGQSWPADCDAFDRNFELSLDDPVDPAVDPPGIELVRAITPFGGPLRLEVDITDVANGLPAGQHRLRVVIPTWSDGSGQVSGSNGGWNVSAVVEAVPGPAPRKVLAVVPLFNGSQTTAGGPGPLAVEVPEGTVSSRVEYRITGHGGGESGSGCIGPAEEFCRRIHTLFVDGSELARIRPWRTDCAALCTIAHYGPEDGGFDYCLENPCGAIESVRAPRANWCPGSESPPFTWDADALRVPGQHTLAWEISTVAEGGVWRVSATYFAFGG
;
A
#
# COMPACT_ATOMS: atom_id res chain seq x y z
N MET A 1 -10.72 -2.82 -57.01
CA MET A 1 -9.68 -3.19 -58.00
C MET A 1 -8.35 -3.37 -57.26
N SER A 2 -7.75 -4.56 -57.40
CA SER A 2 -6.40 -5.00 -56.96
C SER A 2 -6.11 -4.95 -55.45
N GLY A 3 -5.86 -6.03 -54.69
CA GLY A 3 -5.60 -7.43 -55.00
C GLY A 3 -4.12 -7.83 -54.95
N SER A 4 -3.62 -8.32 -53.80
CA SER A 4 -2.49 -9.30 -53.68
C SER A 4 -2.23 -9.61 -52.20
N ARG A 5 -2.60 -10.81 -51.70
CA ARG A 5 -1.89 -12.12 -51.72
C ARG A 5 -0.79 -12.29 -50.65
N CYS A 6 -1.23 -12.89 -49.54
CA CYS A 6 -0.70 -14.10 -48.88
C CYS A 6 0.75 -14.56 -49.17
N THR A 7 1.54 -14.78 -48.10
CA THR A 7 2.34 -16.01 -47.95
C THR A 7 2.67 -16.30 -46.48
N ARG A 8 2.28 -17.49 -46.02
CA ARG A 8 2.79 -18.17 -44.82
C ARG A 8 4.19 -18.72 -45.10
N ARG A 9 5.07 -18.72 -44.10
CA ARG A 9 6.18 -19.69 -43.99
C ARG A 9 6.22 -20.22 -42.57
N ALA A 10 6.01 -21.53 -42.45
CA ALA A 10 6.38 -22.33 -41.31
C ALA A 10 7.87 -22.68 -41.40
N LEU A 11 8.54 -22.79 -40.25
CA LEU A 11 9.73 -23.64 -40.12
C LEU A 11 9.73 -24.27 -38.73
N ALA A 12 9.80 -25.60 -38.75
CA ALA A 12 9.94 -26.48 -37.61
C ALA A 12 11.43 -26.79 -37.35
N GLY A 13 11.74 -27.20 -36.12
CA GLY A 13 12.98 -27.88 -35.74
C GLY A 13 13.42 -27.49 -34.33
N ALA A 14 14.00 -28.32 -33.48
CA ALA A 14 14.04 -29.78 -33.30
C ALA A 14 14.64 -30.00 -31.88
N LEU A 15 14.36 -31.16 -31.29
CA LEU A 15 14.79 -31.60 -29.96
C LEU A 15 16.32 -31.69 -29.79
N GLY A 16 16.77 -31.59 -28.54
CA GLY A 16 18.08 -32.07 -28.09
C GLY A 16 18.17 -32.19 -26.57
N PHE A 17 17.81 -33.36 -26.03
CA PHE A 17 18.01 -33.79 -24.63
C PHE A 17 19.39 -34.45 -24.53
N ALA A 18 20.17 -34.19 -23.48
CA ALA A 18 21.34 -34.99 -23.13
C ALA A 18 21.45 -35.14 -21.60
N VAL A 19 21.18 -36.36 -21.15
CA VAL A 19 21.44 -36.89 -19.80
C VAL A 19 22.79 -37.61 -19.86
N VAL A 20 23.65 -37.39 -18.87
CA VAL A 20 24.81 -38.25 -18.62
C VAL A 20 24.77 -38.68 -17.15
N VAL A 21 24.72 -39.99 -16.94
CA VAL A 21 24.85 -40.71 -15.66
C VAL A 21 26.02 -41.68 -15.80
N GLY A 22 26.84 -41.82 -14.75
CA GLY A 22 27.39 -43.13 -14.38
C GLY A 22 28.89 -43.24 -14.04
N GLY A 23 29.16 -43.87 -12.88
CA GLY A 23 30.41 -44.55 -12.48
C GLY A 23 31.20 -43.76 -11.41
N SER A 24 31.30 -44.10 -10.11
CA SER A 24 31.41 -45.37 -9.37
C SER A 24 32.66 -46.19 -9.70
N GLY A 25 33.64 -46.20 -8.77
CA GLY A 25 34.82 -47.07 -8.77
C GLY A 25 35.45 -47.16 -7.37
N CYS A 26 35.53 -48.39 -6.87
CA CYS A 26 35.98 -48.89 -5.55
C CYS A 26 37.52 -48.75 -5.34
N SER A 27 37.98 -48.45 -4.13
CA SER A 27 38.53 -49.34 -3.08
C SER A 27 39.96 -49.87 -3.33
N ASP A 28 40.84 -49.73 -2.33
CA ASP A 28 41.78 -50.79 -1.96
C ASP A 28 42.25 -50.67 -0.50
N ASP A 29 42.28 -51.83 0.15
CA ASP A 29 42.63 -52.14 1.52
C ASP A 29 44.15 -52.14 1.77
N ALA A 30 44.57 -51.88 3.01
CA ALA A 30 45.78 -52.49 3.57
C ALA A 30 45.66 -52.67 5.09
N ALA A 31 45.67 -53.93 5.51
CA ALA A 31 45.60 -54.40 6.88
C ALA A 31 46.97 -54.43 7.59
N ARG A 32 46.99 -54.22 8.92
CA ARG A 32 47.68 -55.12 9.89
C ARG A 32 47.40 -54.75 11.36
N ALA A 33 47.02 -55.75 12.15
CA ALA A 33 46.98 -55.79 13.63
C ALA A 33 48.33 -56.37 14.18
N PRO A 34 48.53 -56.72 15.48
CA PRO A 34 47.70 -56.55 16.69
C PRO A 34 48.50 -56.12 17.97
N GLY A 35 47.81 -55.89 19.09
CA GLY A 35 48.43 -55.86 20.43
C GLY A 35 47.45 -55.42 21.52
N GLY A 36 47.12 -56.30 22.46
CA GLY A 36 46.11 -56.09 23.49
C GLY A 36 46.63 -55.58 24.85
N ALA A 37 45.67 -55.13 25.68
CA ALA A 37 45.57 -55.16 27.15
C ALA A 37 45.04 -53.83 27.76
N GLN A 38 43.72 -53.81 28.03
CA GLN A 38 42.99 -53.46 29.28
C GLN A 38 43.48 -52.36 30.28
N PRO A 39 42.59 -51.80 31.13
CA PRO A 39 41.78 -50.60 30.87
C PRO A 39 42.08 -49.45 31.85
N GLY A 40 41.92 -48.20 31.40
CA GLY A 40 42.07 -47.00 32.23
C GLY A 40 41.01 -45.97 31.88
N ALA A 41 40.25 -45.56 32.89
CA ALA A 41 39.10 -44.67 32.81
C ALA A 41 39.42 -43.34 32.08
N GLY A 42 38.62 -43.01 31.08
CA GLY A 42 38.66 -41.73 30.37
C GLY A 42 37.26 -41.36 29.92
N GLY A 43 36.77 -40.22 30.38
CA GLY A 43 35.48 -39.68 29.97
C GLY A 43 35.47 -39.22 28.52
N ALA A 44 34.31 -39.34 27.88
CA ALA A 44 33.78 -38.46 26.84
C ALA A 44 32.47 -39.08 26.33
N GLY A 45 31.50 -38.24 25.98
CA GLY A 45 30.34 -38.69 25.23
C GLY A 45 29.13 -37.79 25.35
N GLY A 46 29.32 -36.48 25.21
CA GLY A 46 28.22 -35.57 24.92
C GLY A 46 27.50 -36.05 23.65
N ARG A 47 26.24 -36.44 23.80
CA ARG A 47 25.31 -36.50 22.68
C ARG A 47 24.90 -35.05 22.42
N GLY A 48 25.45 -34.48 21.35
CA GLY A 48 24.88 -33.28 20.75
C GLY A 48 23.45 -33.61 20.36
N GLY A 49 22.50 -33.07 21.12
CA GLY A 49 21.16 -32.88 20.60
C GLY A 49 21.29 -31.83 19.51
N GLU A 50 20.90 -32.18 18.30
CA GLU A 50 20.48 -31.16 17.34
C GLU A 50 19.38 -30.37 18.05
N GLU A 51 19.67 -29.13 18.43
CA GLU A 51 18.65 -28.19 18.86
C GLU A 51 17.71 -28.03 17.68
N GLN A 52 16.59 -28.76 17.76
CA GLN A 52 15.51 -28.66 16.81
C GLN A 52 15.02 -27.22 16.90
N GLU A 53 15.30 -26.42 15.86
CA GLU A 53 14.82 -25.05 15.80
C GLU A 53 13.32 -25.06 16.14
N PRO A 54 12.87 -24.20 17.07
CA PRO A 54 11.48 -24.20 17.48
C PRO A 54 10.62 -24.01 16.23
N SER A 55 9.64 -24.90 16.03
CA SER A 55 8.67 -24.76 14.95
C SER A 55 8.07 -23.36 15.01
N PRO A 56 7.90 -22.68 13.85
CA PRO A 56 7.24 -21.39 13.81
C PRO A 56 5.88 -21.45 14.51
N ALA A 57 5.49 -20.34 15.14
CA ALA A 57 4.16 -20.18 15.69
C ALA A 57 3.09 -20.38 14.59
N PRO A 58 1.87 -20.83 14.94
CA PRO A 58 0.80 -20.97 13.96
C PRO A 58 0.41 -19.62 13.37
N ALA A 59 -0.08 -19.63 12.12
CA ALA A 59 -0.68 -18.45 11.51
C ALA A 59 -1.89 -17.94 12.32
N TYR A 60 -2.09 -16.63 12.31
CA TYR A 60 -3.16 -15.99 13.06
C TYR A 60 -3.71 -14.77 12.34
N THR A 61 -4.90 -14.34 12.76
CA THR A 61 -5.59 -13.16 12.24
C THR A 61 -5.88 -12.19 13.38
N ILE A 62 -5.67 -10.91 13.14
CA ILE A 62 -6.01 -9.81 14.05
C ILE A 62 -7.14 -9.01 13.39
N THR A 63 -8.31 -8.96 14.03
CA THR A 63 -9.38 -8.03 13.63
C THR A 63 -9.06 -6.65 14.19
N ALA A 64 -8.63 -5.73 13.32
CA ALA A 64 -8.32 -4.35 13.71
C ALA A 64 -9.59 -3.49 13.72
N PHE A 65 -10.43 -3.61 12.68
CA PHE A 65 -11.72 -2.94 12.60
C PHE A 65 -12.80 -3.93 12.18
N GLU A 66 -13.98 -3.82 12.79
CA GLU A 66 -15.19 -4.58 12.45
C GLU A 66 -16.31 -3.56 12.21
N GLU A 67 -16.60 -3.28 10.93
CA GLU A 67 -17.62 -2.33 10.47
C GLU A 67 -17.58 -0.97 11.22
N VAL A 68 -16.37 -0.46 11.49
CA VAL A 68 -16.21 0.78 12.23
C VAL A 68 -16.68 1.95 11.38
N ARG A 69 -17.67 2.69 11.91
CA ARG A 69 -18.18 3.91 11.30
C ARG A 69 -17.16 5.04 11.42
N ILE A 70 -16.67 5.55 10.29
CA ILE A 70 -15.99 6.84 10.15
C ILE A 70 -17.02 7.87 9.69
N THR A 71 -17.18 8.94 10.46
CA THR A 71 -18.31 9.87 10.35
C THR A 71 -17.86 11.31 10.10
N SER A 72 -18.74 12.09 9.46
CA SER A 72 -18.58 13.53 9.24
C SER A 72 -19.09 14.39 10.39
N ASP A 73 -19.75 13.80 11.39
CA ASP A 73 -20.20 14.50 12.60
C ASP A 73 -19.06 14.60 13.64
N ALA A 74 -18.56 15.82 13.84
CA ALA A 74 -17.48 16.11 14.78
C ALA A 74 -17.83 15.83 16.26
N SER A 75 -19.09 15.61 16.58
CA SER A 75 -19.54 15.25 17.94
C SER A 75 -19.51 13.75 18.22
N GLN A 76 -19.37 12.91 17.19
CA GLN A 76 -19.40 11.45 17.30
C GLN A 76 -18.00 10.86 17.51
N PRO A 77 -17.92 9.64 18.08
CA PRO A 77 -16.69 8.88 18.02
C PRO A 77 -16.28 8.65 16.56
N ASN A 78 -14.97 8.57 16.32
CA ASN A 78 -14.39 8.34 15.01
C ASN A 78 -14.70 9.40 13.93
N PHE A 79 -14.85 10.67 14.33
CA PHE A 79 -14.89 11.77 13.39
C PHE A 79 -13.66 11.75 12.47
N GLN A 80 -13.89 11.50 11.17
CA GLN A 80 -12.89 11.40 10.10
C GLN A 80 -11.77 10.36 10.25
N GLN A 81 -11.74 9.59 11.34
CA GLN A 81 -10.66 8.64 11.60
C GLN A 81 -11.06 7.59 12.63
N ALA A 82 -10.42 6.43 12.61
CA ALA A 82 -10.50 5.43 13.68
C ALA A 82 -9.11 4.85 13.99
N ASN A 83 -8.95 4.26 15.17
CA ASN A 83 -7.70 3.66 15.63
C ASN A 83 -7.95 2.30 16.26
N ALA A 84 -7.01 1.38 16.07
CA ALA A 84 -7.01 0.07 16.70
C ALA A 84 -5.58 -0.35 17.05
N ASP A 85 -5.44 -1.13 18.10
CA ASP A 85 -4.17 -1.75 18.47
C ASP A 85 -4.08 -3.13 17.80
N ILE A 86 -2.97 -3.40 17.11
CA ILE A 86 -2.64 -4.70 16.52
C ILE A 86 -1.40 -5.28 17.21
N ASP A 87 -1.40 -6.58 17.53
CA ASP A 87 -0.30 -7.26 18.23
C ASP A 87 0.51 -8.16 17.27
N LEU A 88 1.66 -7.66 16.80
CA LEU A 88 2.60 -8.38 15.94
C LEU A 88 3.70 -9.03 16.79
N ARG A 89 3.34 -10.10 17.52
CA ARG A 89 4.21 -10.70 18.55
C ARG A 89 5.05 -11.90 18.11
N ASP A 90 4.63 -12.62 17.07
CA ASP A 90 5.18 -13.94 16.75
C ASP A 90 6.16 -13.92 15.54
N GLY A 91 6.84 -12.79 15.34
CA GLY A 91 7.83 -12.61 14.27
C GLY A 91 9.12 -13.46 14.47
N PRO A 92 9.93 -13.69 13.43
CA PRO A 92 9.80 -13.16 12.07
C PRO A 92 8.59 -13.74 11.34
N PHE A 93 8.14 -13.04 10.31
CA PHE A 93 6.98 -13.40 9.51
C PHE A 93 7.38 -13.77 8.09
N ALA A 94 6.93 -14.94 7.63
CA ALA A 94 7.03 -15.34 6.23
C ALA A 94 6.11 -14.49 5.34
N SER A 95 4.94 -14.10 5.86
CA SER A 95 4.05 -13.14 5.21
C SER A 95 3.14 -12.43 6.22
N VAL A 96 2.88 -11.15 6.00
CA VAL A 96 1.82 -10.40 6.71
C VAL A 96 1.01 -9.61 5.68
N ARG A 97 -0.31 -9.81 5.67
CA ARG A 97 -1.23 -9.15 4.75
C ARG A 97 -2.26 -8.34 5.52
N LEU A 98 -2.42 -7.07 5.15
CA LEU A 98 -3.52 -6.22 5.59
C LEU A 98 -4.64 -6.32 4.55
N VAL A 99 -5.81 -6.75 4.99
CA VAL A 99 -7.03 -6.81 4.18
C VAL A 99 -8.01 -5.77 4.73
N VAL A 100 -8.44 -4.86 3.87
CA VAL A 100 -9.33 -3.75 4.23
C VAL A 100 -10.57 -3.80 3.35
N GLU A 101 -11.73 -3.66 3.96
CA GLU A 101 -13.02 -3.52 3.29
C GLU A 101 -13.66 -2.21 3.70
N LEU A 102 -14.21 -1.54 2.70
CA LEU A 102 -14.89 -0.27 2.82
C LEU A 102 -16.29 -0.44 2.27
N GLU A 103 -17.27 -0.07 3.08
CA GLU A 103 -18.68 -0.09 2.72
C GLU A 103 -19.31 1.29 2.94
N SER A 104 -20.42 1.53 2.25
CA SER A 104 -21.16 2.78 2.30
C SER A 104 -22.66 2.50 2.31
N THR A 105 -23.44 3.39 2.91
CA THR A 105 -24.90 3.33 2.85
C THR A 105 -25.45 3.92 1.54
N CYS A 106 -24.60 4.46 0.68
CA CYS A 106 -25.00 4.95 -0.63
C CYS A 106 -25.37 3.83 -1.60
N TYR A 107 -24.83 2.62 -1.42
CA TYR A 107 -24.98 1.49 -2.33
C TYR A 107 -25.02 0.18 -1.52
N PRO A 108 -25.86 -0.80 -1.87
CA PRO A 108 -26.69 -0.90 -3.07
C PRO A 108 -27.98 -0.04 -3.00
N PHE A 109 -28.44 0.47 -4.14
CA PHE A 109 -29.55 1.46 -4.22
C PHE A 109 -30.89 0.91 -3.73
N GLU A 110 -31.07 -0.41 -3.72
CA GLU A 110 -32.25 -1.09 -3.17
C GLU A 110 -32.44 -0.78 -1.68
N THR A 111 -31.37 -0.50 -0.95
CA THR A 111 -31.44 -0.13 0.48
C THR A 111 -32.12 1.23 0.72
N TRP A 112 -32.27 2.05 -0.33
CA TRP A 112 -32.91 3.36 -0.23
C TRP A 112 -34.42 3.26 -0.05
N GLU A 113 -35.02 2.08 -0.25
CA GLU A 113 -36.42 1.84 0.13
C GLU A 113 -36.63 1.98 1.64
N ASP A 114 -35.66 1.51 2.43
CA ASP A 114 -35.66 1.57 3.89
C ASP A 114 -34.94 2.81 4.44
N ASN A 115 -34.03 3.41 3.65
CA ASN A 115 -33.27 4.61 3.99
C ASN A 115 -33.29 5.65 2.84
N PRO A 116 -34.46 6.24 2.53
CA PRO A 116 -34.57 7.17 1.41
C PRO A 116 -33.85 8.50 1.71
N PRO A 117 -33.37 9.22 0.68
CA PRO A 117 -32.93 10.59 0.83
C PRO A 117 -33.97 11.45 1.56
N PRO A 118 -33.58 12.28 2.53
CA PRO A 118 -34.49 13.24 3.14
C PRO A 118 -35.14 14.17 2.11
N GLU A 119 -36.30 14.75 2.43
CA GLU A 119 -37.00 15.63 1.50
C GLU A 119 -36.10 16.77 1.01
N GLY A 120 -35.94 16.87 -0.32
CA GLY A 120 -35.10 17.87 -0.97
C GLY A 120 -33.61 17.51 -1.08
N GLN A 121 -33.18 16.36 -0.57
CA GLN A 121 -31.80 15.85 -0.69
C GLN A 121 -31.69 14.80 -1.80
N SER A 122 -30.48 14.62 -2.32
CA SER A 122 -30.16 13.65 -3.38
C SER A 122 -29.66 12.31 -2.84
N TRP A 123 -29.23 12.27 -1.58
CA TRP A 123 -28.57 11.12 -0.97
C TRP A 123 -29.19 10.77 0.39
N PRO A 124 -29.16 9.49 0.82
CA PRO A 124 -29.43 9.13 2.20
C PRO A 124 -28.58 9.97 3.15
N ALA A 125 -29.12 10.31 4.31
CA ALA A 125 -28.42 11.23 5.22
C ALA A 125 -27.04 10.68 5.63
N ASP A 126 -26.93 9.39 5.87
CA ASP A 126 -25.70 8.72 6.32
C ASP A 126 -24.74 8.32 5.18
N CYS A 127 -25.10 8.56 3.92
CA CYS A 127 -24.27 8.22 2.77
C CYS A 127 -23.18 9.29 2.56
N ASP A 128 -21.90 8.90 2.49
CA ASP A 128 -20.90 9.78 1.86
C ASP A 128 -20.69 9.39 0.39
N ALA A 129 -21.32 10.15 -0.52
CA ALA A 129 -21.33 9.86 -1.95
C ALA A 129 -20.04 10.29 -2.67
N PHE A 130 -19.16 11.03 -1.99
CA PHE A 130 -17.99 11.67 -2.59
C PHE A 130 -16.73 10.80 -2.50
N ASP A 131 -15.79 11.01 -3.41
CA ASP A 131 -14.47 10.42 -3.39
C ASP A 131 -13.55 11.14 -2.38
N ARG A 132 -13.18 10.45 -1.31
CA ARG A 132 -12.37 10.97 -0.20
C ARG A 132 -11.00 10.32 -0.19
N ASN A 133 -10.01 11.01 0.36
CA ASN A 133 -8.76 10.33 0.75
C ASN A 133 -9.09 9.17 1.70
N PHE A 134 -8.45 8.02 1.48
CA PHE A 134 -8.58 6.84 2.32
C PHE A 134 -7.18 6.33 2.63
N GLU A 135 -6.70 6.67 3.82
CA GLU A 135 -5.31 6.46 4.21
C GLU A 135 -5.27 5.52 5.43
N LEU A 136 -4.36 4.54 5.41
CA LEU A 136 -4.05 3.72 6.59
C LEU A 136 -2.57 3.81 6.91
N SER A 137 -2.25 3.99 8.19
CA SER A 137 -0.89 4.10 8.70
C SER A 137 -0.69 3.34 10.02
N LEU A 138 0.56 2.98 10.29
CA LEU A 138 1.00 2.41 11.57
C LEU A 138 1.83 3.42 12.35
N ASP A 139 1.63 3.40 13.67
CA ASP A 139 2.42 4.13 14.67
C ASP A 139 2.53 5.62 14.35
N ASP A 140 1.38 6.22 14.03
CA ASP A 140 1.27 7.66 13.87
C ASP A 140 1.79 8.43 15.10
N PRO A 141 2.46 9.58 14.89
CA PRO A 141 3.05 10.34 15.97
C PRO A 141 1.99 10.80 16.96
N VAL A 142 2.29 10.67 18.26
CA VAL A 142 1.48 11.27 19.32
C VAL A 142 1.71 12.78 19.34
N ASP A 143 2.97 13.19 19.22
CA ASP A 143 3.40 14.57 19.01
C ASP A 143 4.20 14.68 17.69
N PRO A 144 3.59 15.17 16.60
CA PRO A 144 4.26 15.33 15.30
C PRO A 144 5.49 16.25 15.32
N ALA A 145 5.72 17.02 16.39
CA ALA A 145 6.90 17.86 16.52
C ALA A 145 8.17 17.08 16.95
N VAL A 146 8.00 15.90 17.55
CA VAL A 146 9.12 15.12 18.11
C VAL A 146 9.09 13.64 17.74
N ASP A 147 7.92 13.07 17.50
CA ASP A 147 7.75 11.67 17.13
C ASP A 147 7.99 11.48 15.62
N PRO A 148 8.51 10.31 15.20
CA PRO A 148 8.63 10.01 13.78
C PRO A 148 7.24 10.02 13.10
N PRO A 149 7.15 10.36 11.80
CA PRO A 149 5.91 10.22 11.06
C PRO A 149 5.41 8.77 11.09
N GLY A 150 4.10 8.56 10.95
CA GLY A 150 3.55 7.21 10.82
C GLY A 150 3.95 6.56 9.50
N ILE A 151 4.10 5.24 9.51
CA ILE A 151 4.38 4.43 8.32
C ILE A 151 3.08 4.29 7.53
N GLU A 152 2.95 4.97 6.39
CA GLU A 152 1.78 4.82 5.54
C GLU A 152 1.79 3.45 4.84
N LEU A 153 0.77 2.65 5.12
CA LEU A 153 0.55 1.34 4.51
C LEU A 153 -0.26 1.46 3.23
N VAL A 154 -1.33 2.26 3.29
CA VAL A 154 -2.32 2.41 2.21
C VAL A 154 -2.53 3.88 1.93
N ARG A 155 -2.44 4.25 0.65
CA ARG A 155 -3.03 5.47 0.12
C ARG A 155 -4.02 5.10 -0.96
N ALA A 156 -5.30 5.29 -0.70
CA ALA A 156 -6.38 5.05 -1.65
C ALA A 156 -7.31 6.25 -1.68
N ILE A 157 -8.25 6.21 -2.60
CA ILE A 157 -9.38 7.14 -2.66
C ILE A 157 -10.65 6.30 -2.56
N THR A 158 -11.56 6.68 -1.67
CA THR A 158 -12.87 6.02 -1.60
C THR A 158 -13.53 6.09 -2.98
N PRO A 159 -14.30 5.07 -3.38
CA PRO A 159 -15.15 5.22 -4.54
C PRO A 159 -16.20 6.31 -4.29
N PHE A 160 -16.88 6.74 -5.35
CA PHE A 160 -18.10 7.53 -5.17
C PHE A 160 -19.22 6.63 -4.62
N GLY A 161 -19.35 6.55 -3.29
CA GLY A 161 -20.40 5.82 -2.56
C GLY A 161 -20.42 4.29 -2.74
N GLY A 162 -19.46 3.70 -3.45
CA GLY A 162 -19.38 2.26 -3.70
C GLY A 162 -18.62 1.49 -2.63
N PRO A 163 -18.55 0.16 -2.72
CA PRO A 163 -17.65 -0.64 -1.89
C PRO A 163 -16.21 -0.62 -2.44
N LEU A 164 -15.24 -0.88 -1.57
CA LEU A 164 -13.84 -1.08 -1.95
C LEU A 164 -13.19 -2.16 -1.09
N ARG A 165 -12.45 -3.08 -1.71
CA ARG A 165 -11.60 -4.05 -1.01
C ARG A 165 -10.15 -3.86 -1.43
N LEU A 166 -9.26 -3.76 -0.44
CA LEU A 166 -7.83 -3.62 -0.61
C LEU A 166 -7.11 -4.78 0.08
N GLU A 167 -6.05 -5.28 -0.53
CA GLU A 167 -5.18 -6.29 0.05
C GLU A 167 -3.73 -5.85 -0.15
N VAL A 168 -3.04 -5.58 0.96
CA VAL A 168 -1.69 -4.99 0.95
C VAL A 168 -0.73 -5.89 1.70
N ASP A 169 0.38 -6.21 1.05
CA ASP A 169 1.49 -6.92 1.68
C ASP A 169 2.28 -5.94 2.57
N ILE A 170 2.31 -6.22 3.87
CA ILE A 170 3.03 -5.43 4.88
C ILE A 170 4.15 -6.24 5.54
N THR A 171 4.60 -7.33 4.91
CA THR A 171 5.58 -8.27 5.45
C THR A 171 6.89 -7.59 5.83
N ASP A 172 7.41 -6.69 5.00
CA ASP A 172 8.66 -6.00 5.33
C ASP A 172 8.49 -5.01 6.48
N VAL A 173 7.32 -4.35 6.55
CA VAL A 173 7.00 -3.44 7.65
C VAL A 173 6.93 -4.24 8.95
N ALA A 174 6.16 -5.32 8.98
CA ALA A 174 6.01 -6.18 10.15
C ALA A 174 7.35 -6.79 10.63
N ASN A 175 8.25 -7.17 9.71
CA ASN A 175 9.57 -7.69 10.06
C ASN A 175 10.59 -6.60 10.45
N GLY A 176 10.32 -5.33 10.13
CA GLY A 176 11.15 -4.20 10.51
C GLY A 176 10.73 -3.51 11.81
N LEU A 177 9.54 -3.83 12.32
CA LEU A 177 9.01 -3.30 13.56
C LEU A 177 9.42 -4.15 14.78
N PRO A 178 9.58 -3.56 15.97
CA PRO A 178 9.69 -4.32 17.21
C PRO A 178 8.47 -5.23 17.42
N ALA A 179 8.66 -6.42 17.99
CA ALA A 179 7.52 -7.28 18.32
C ALA A 179 6.61 -6.62 19.38
N GLY A 180 5.30 -6.72 19.20
CA GLY A 180 4.30 -6.28 20.17
C GLY A 180 3.17 -5.43 19.57
N GLN A 181 2.64 -4.53 20.39
CA GLN A 181 1.51 -3.68 20.02
C GLN A 181 1.93 -2.50 19.14
N HIS A 182 1.19 -2.32 18.05
CA HIS A 182 1.28 -1.19 17.12
C HIS A 182 -0.09 -0.58 16.93
N ARG A 183 -0.14 0.74 16.71
CA ARG A 183 -1.41 1.44 16.50
C ARG A 183 -1.68 1.58 15.01
N LEU A 184 -2.70 0.89 14.52
CA LEU A 184 -3.26 1.11 13.19
C LEU A 184 -4.24 2.28 13.23
N ARG A 185 -4.04 3.24 12.34
CA ARG A 185 -4.97 4.35 12.11
C ARG A 185 -5.53 4.26 10.70
N VAL A 186 -6.82 4.55 10.58
CA VAL A 186 -7.50 4.80 9.32
C VAL A 186 -8.02 6.23 9.31
N VAL A 187 -7.88 6.94 8.19
CA VAL A 187 -8.35 8.31 8.00
C VAL A 187 -9.18 8.39 6.72
N ILE A 188 -10.39 8.92 6.84
CA ILE A 188 -11.25 9.32 5.73
C ILE A 188 -11.80 10.72 6.07
N PRO A 189 -11.34 11.80 5.41
CA PRO A 189 -11.78 13.17 5.69
C PRO A 189 -13.16 13.42 5.06
N THR A 190 -14.18 12.77 5.63
CA THR A 190 -15.59 12.92 5.25
C THR A 190 -16.19 14.19 5.85
N TRP A 191 -17.09 14.83 5.12
CA TRP A 191 -17.69 16.12 5.49
C TRP A 191 -19.20 16.09 5.30
N SER A 192 -19.93 16.68 6.24
CA SER A 192 -21.37 16.82 6.18
C SER A 192 -21.75 17.81 5.07
N ASP A 193 -22.71 17.43 4.24
CA ASP A 193 -23.40 18.34 3.33
C ASP A 193 -24.83 18.57 3.84
N GLY A 194 -25.02 19.63 4.62
CA GLY A 194 -26.34 19.95 5.18
C GLY A 194 -27.46 20.15 4.14
N SER A 195 -27.11 20.37 2.86
CA SER A 195 -28.07 20.46 1.77
C SER A 195 -28.38 19.11 1.10
N GLY A 196 -27.56 18.09 1.38
CA GLY A 196 -27.71 16.74 0.85
C GLY A 196 -27.55 16.62 -0.66
N GLN A 197 -26.88 17.57 -1.33
CA GLN A 197 -26.86 17.66 -2.79
C GLN A 197 -25.66 16.93 -3.41
N VAL A 198 -24.49 17.05 -2.79
CA VAL A 198 -23.23 16.44 -3.24
C VAL A 198 -22.95 15.15 -2.47
N SER A 199 -23.35 15.11 -1.19
CA SER A 199 -23.21 13.97 -0.32
C SER A 199 -24.35 13.96 0.71
N GLY A 200 -24.47 12.92 1.53
CA GLY A 200 -25.44 12.87 2.61
C GLY A 200 -25.16 13.90 3.72
N SER A 201 -26.22 14.34 4.38
CA SER A 201 -26.16 15.37 5.42
C SER A 201 -25.46 14.94 6.72
N ASN A 202 -25.19 13.66 6.89
CA ASN A 202 -24.44 13.01 7.96
C ASN A 202 -23.58 11.86 7.39
N GLY A 203 -22.99 12.09 6.21
CA GLY A 203 -22.26 11.09 5.46
C GLY A 203 -21.13 10.41 6.25
N GLY A 204 -20.83 9.18 5.89
CA GLY A 204 -19.71 8.44 6.44
C GLY A 204 -19.53 7.08 5.76
N TRP A 205 -18.54 6.35 6.25
CA TRP A 205 -18.07 5.10 5.69
C TRP A 205 -17.94 4.05 6.80
N ASN A 206 -18.16 2.78 6.48
CA ASN A 206 -17.89 1.67 7.39
C ASN A 206 -16.61 0.96 6.95
N VAL A 207 -15.68 0.78 7.88
CA VAL A 207 -14.37 0.17 7.60
C VAL A 207 -14.22 -1.11 8.40
N SER A 208 -13.91 -2.20 7.71
CA SER A 208 -13.45 -3.45 8.30
C SER A 208 -11.98 -3.68 7.90
N ALA A 209 -11.15 -4.13 8.84
CA ALA A 209 -9.75 -4.44 8.54
C ALA A 209 -9.25 -5.61 9.37
N VAL A 210 -8.56 -6.52 8.70
CA VAL A 210 -7.94 -7.70 9.29
C VAL A 210 -6.48 -7.79 8.86
N VAL A 211 -5.62 -8.12 9.82
CA VAL A 211 -4.20 -8.45 9.56
C VAL A 211 -4.05 -9.96 9.64
N GLU A 212 -3.61 -10.57 8.56
CA GLU A 212 -3.31 -11.99 8.46
C GLU A 212 -1.79 -12.18 8.56
N ALA A 213 -1.32 -12.86 9.61
CA ALA A 213 0.09 -13.04 9.88
C ALA A 213 0.48 -14.52 9.82
N VAL A 214 1.56 -14.82 9.12
CA VAL A 214 2.16 -16.15 9.02
C VAL A 214 3.58 -16.08 9.58
N PRO A 215 3.79 -16.50 10.84
CA PRO A 215 5.12 -16.65 11.41
C PRO A 215 5.99 -17.60 10.58
N GLY A 216 7.28 -17.28 10.48
CA GLY A 216 8.25 -18.08 9.73
C GLY A 216 9.42 -17.26 9.23
N PRO A 217 10.36 -17.89 8.50
CA PRO A 217 11.53 -17.21 7.96
C PRO A 217 11.12 -16.01 7.10
N ALA A 218 11.61 -14.82 7.44
CA ALA A 218 11.32 -13.61 6.69
C ALA A 218 11.87 -13.73 5.25
N PRO A 219 11.11 -13.33 4.22
CA PRO A 219 11.58 -13.39 2.83
C PRO A 219 12.84 -12.54 2.58
N ARG A 220 13.03 -11.51 3.40
CA ARG A 220 14.20 -10.63 3.41
C ARG A 220 14.60 -10.34 4.85
N LYS A 221 15.89 -10.16 5.09
CA LYS A 221 16.42 -9.66 6.35
C LYS A 221 16.21 -8.15 6.43
N VAL A 222 15.11 -7.71 7.02
CA VAL A 222 14.83 -6.28 7.22
C VAL A 222 15.72 -5.74 8.33
N LEU A 223 16.53 -4.73 8.04
CA LEU A 223 17.40 -4.07 9.02
C LEU A 223 16.77 -2.81 9.59
N ALA A 224 16.00 -2.09 8.78
CA ALA A 224 15.30 -0.89 9.19
C ALA A 224 14.09 -0.60 8.29
N VAL A 225 13.06 0.00 8.89
CA VAL A 225 11.92 0.65 8.22
C VAL A 225 11.79 2.02 8.84
N VAL A 226 12.12 3.06 8.08
CA VAL A 226 12.24 4.43 8.58
C VAL A 226 11.23 5.31 7.86
N PRO A 227 10.13 5.71 8.52
CA PRO A 227 9.22 6.72 7.96
C PRO A 227 9.91 8.08 7.99
N LEU A 228 10.08 8.69 6.82
CA LEU A 228 10.79 9.96 6.65
C LEU A 228 9.82 11.14 6.61
N PHE A 229 8.66 10.93 6.01
CA PHE A 229 7.62 11.95 5.89
C PHE A 229 6.25 11.31 5.70
N ASN A 230 5.22 11.92 6.28
CA ASN A 230 3.82 11.61 5.99
C ASN A 230 3.00 12.88 6.23
N GLY A 231 2.52 13.52 5.17
CA GLY A 231 1.90 14.83 5.30
C GLY A 231 1.47 15.46 3.99
N SER A 232 1.08 16.74 4.09
CA SER A 232 0.65 17.55 2.96
C SER A 232 1.75 18.51 2.53
N GLN A 233 1.94 18.64 1.22
CA GLN A 233 2.81 19.63 0.61
C GLN A 233 1.98 20.60 -0.25
N THR A 234 2.06 21.89 0.06
CA THR A 234 1.30 22.96 -0.60
C THR A 234 2.17 23.92 -1.40
N THR A 235 3.49 23.66 -1.46
CA THR A 235 4.45 24.47 -2.21
C THR A 235 5.37 23.58 -3.05
N ALA A 236 6.07 24.17 -4.02
CA ALA A 236 6.99 23.45 -4.89
C ALA A 236 8.16 22.80 -4.13
N GLY A 237 8.68 23.49 -3.10
CA GLY A 237 9.74 22.95 -2.25
C GLY A 237 9.20 21.83 -1.37
N GLY A 238 9.87 20.68 -1.38
CA GLY A 238 9.60 19.61 -0.42
C GLY A 238 10.04 19.98 1.00
N PRO A 239 9.74 19.12 1.99
CA PRO A 239 10.08 19.33 3.39
C PRO A 239 11.59 19.18 3.70
N GLY A 240 12.42 18.90 2.68
CA GLY A 240 13.79 18.40 2.84
C GLY A 240 14.92 19.45 2.81
N PRO A 241 16.17 19.01 3.06
CA PRO A 241 16.60 17.61 3.11
C PRO A 241 16.22 16.88 4.41
N LEU A 242 15.69 15.65 4.29
CA LEU A 242 15.34 14.76 5.40
C LEU A 242 16.51 13.80 5.68
N ALA A 243 16.89 13.63 6.94
CA ALA A 243 17.98 12.75 7.34
C ALA A 243 17.59 11.27 7.22
N VAL A 244 18.51 10.43 6.76
CA VAL A 244 18.38 8.97 6.66
C VAL A 244 19.64 8.34 7.23
N GLU A 245 19.50 7.55 8.30
CA GLU A 245 20.60 6.74 8.84
C GLU A 245 20.54 5.34 8.22
N VAL A 246 21.56 4.99 7.43
CA VAL A 246 21.67 3.68 6.79
C VAL A 246 22.42 2.72 7.74
N PRO A 247 21.81 1.60 8.16
CA PRO A 247 22.44 0.68 9.10
C PRO A 247 23.60 -0.10 8.46
N GLU A 248 24.57 -0.49 9.30
CA GLU A 248 25.63 -1.43 8.88
C GLU A 248 25.04 -2.74 8.36
N GLY A 249 25.69 -3.32 7.35
CA GLY A 249 25.26 -4.58 6.75
C GLY A 249 24.12 -4.45 5.73
N THR A 250 23.69 -3.24 5.39
CA THR A 250 22.76 -2.99 4.28
C THR A 250 23.36 -3.44 2.95
N VAL A 251 22.69 -4.36 2.25
CA VAL A 251 23.09 -4.85 0.92
C VAL A 251 22.14 -4.41 -0.19
N SER A 252 20.91 -4.03 0.18
CA SER A 252 19.94 -3.42 -0.74
C SER A 252 19.02 -2.47 0.01
N SER A 253 18.43 -1.52 -0.73
CA SER A 253 17.54 -0.52 -0.17
C SER A 253 16.21 -0.48 -0.92
N ARG A 254 15.18 0.08 -0.29
CA ARG A 254 13.96 0.51 -0.99
C ARG A 254 13.51 1.85 -0.43
N VAL A 255 13.42 2.86 -1.28
CA VAL A 255 12.71 4.11 -0.98
C VAL A 255 11.32 3.97 -1.56
N GLU A 256 10.30 4.09 -0.72
CA GLU A 256 8.90 4.19 -1.13
C GLU A 256 8.46 5.66 -1.07
N TYR A 257 7.88 6.17 -2.16
CA TYR A 257 7.31 7.50 -2.25
C TYR A 257 5.86 7.39 -2.74
N ARG A 258 4.90 7.58 -1.83
CA ARG A 258 3.48 7.63 -2.17
C ARG A 258 3.08 9.08 -2.37
N ILE A 259 2.26 9.34 -3.38
CA ILE A 259 1.95 10.72 -3.76
C ILE A 259 0.61 10.82 -4.50
N THR A 260 -0.24 11.77 -4.12
CA THR A 260 -1.50 12.08 -4.83
C THR A 260 -1.79 13.58 -4.78
N GLY A 261 -2.14 14.19 -5.91
CA GLY A 261 -2.46 15.61 -6.02
C GLY A 261 -3.95 15.89 -5.83
N HIS A 262 -4.28 16.94 -5.09
CA HIS A 262 -5.61 17.27 -4.61
C HIS A 262 -5.87 18.77 -4.64
N GLY A 263 -7.14 19.16 -4.61
CA GLY A 263 -7.57 20.56 -4.52
C GLY A 263 -8.51 20.96 -5.65
N GLY A 264 -9.14 22.12 -5.48
CA GLY A 264 -10.08 22.71 -6.43
C GLY A 264 -9.70 24.13 -6.86
N GLY A 265 -8.40 24.46 -6.81
CA GLY A 265 -7.86 25.76 -7.19
C GLY A 265 -7.97 26.03 -8.70
N GLU A 266 -7.62 27.25 -9.10
CA GLU A 266 -7.66 27.65 -10.51
C GLU A 266 -6.78 26.75 -11.38
N SER A 267 -7.29 26.37 -12.56
CA SER A 267 -6.54 25.57 -13.53
C SER A 267 -5.30 26.33 -14.01
N GLY A 268 -4.12 25.72 -13.84
CA GLY A 268 -2.85 26.24 -14.31
C GLY A 268 -2.26 25.51 -15.51
N SER A 269 -1.01 25.84 -15.85
CA SER A 269 -0.24 25.11 -16.87
C SER A 269 -0.16 23.63 -16.54
N GLY A 270 -0.38 22.75 -17.51
CA GLY A 270 -0.32 21.30 -17.32
C GLY A 270 -1.54 20.68 -16.61
N CYS A 271 -2.61 21.46 -16.41
CA CYS A 271 -3.87 20.98 -15.85
C CYS A 271 -4.93 20.78 -16.94
N ILE A 272 -5.82 19.81 -16.73
CA ILE A 272 -7.02 19.57 -17.56
C ILE A 272 -8.31 19.96 -16.83
N GLY A 273 -8.19 20.54 -15.64
CA GLY A 273 -9.27 20.89 -14.72
C GLY A 273 -8.70 21.61 -13.50
N PRO A 274 -9.49 21.73 -12.41
CA PRO A 274 -9.06 22.36 -11.17
C PRO A 274 -7.75 21.78 -10.62
N ALA A 275 -6.93 22.65 -10.05
CA ALA A 275 -5.65 22.28 -9.48
C ALA A 275 -5.77 21.84 -8.01
N GLU A 276 -5.05 20.82 -7.54
CA GLU A 276 -4.01 20.02 -8.21
C GLU A 276 -4.48 18.64 -8.68
N GLU A 277 -5.75 18.27 -8.44
CA GLU A 277 -6.31 16.98 -8.81
C GLU A 277 -6.14 16.64 -10.30
N PHE A 278 -6.34 17.64 -11.16
CA PHE A 278 -6.28 17.47 -12.61
C PHE A 278 -4.98 18.00 -13.23
N CYS A 279 -3.91 18.11 -12.45
CA CYS A 279 -2.65 18.69 -12.88
C CYS A 279 -1.52 17.67 -13.00
N ARG A 280 -0.85 17.65 -14.16
CA ARG A 280 0.37 16.86 -14.37
C ARG A 280 1.59 17.62 -13.87
N ARG A 281 2.14 17.20 -12.74
CA ARG A 281 3.38 17.77 -12.16
C ARG A 281 4.55 16.82 -12.29
N ILE A 282 5.75 17.39 -12.38
CA ILE A 282 7.00 16.64 -12.32
C ILE A 282 7.48 16.67 -10.88
N HIS A 283 7.82 15.50 -10.34
CA HIS A 283 8.47 15.37 -9.05
C HIS A 283 9.91 14.93 -9.30
N THR A 284 10.87 15.63 -8.72
CA THR A 284 12.29 15.25 -8.77
C THR A 284 12.73 14.86 -7.36
N LEU A 285 13.26 13.66 -7.18
CA LEU A 285 13.74 13.13 -5.93
C LEU A 285 15.27 13.10 -5.94
N PHE A 286 15.88 13.35 -4.79
CA PHE A 286 17.32 13.44 -4.62
C PHE A 286 17.80 12.63 -3.43
N VAL A 287 18.96 11.98 -3.56
CA VAL A 287 19.74 11.42 -2.46
C VAL A 287 21.09 12.12 -2.41
N ASP A 288 21.44 12.71 -1.27
CA ASP A 288 22.69 13.47 -1.08
C ASP A 288 22.90 14.56 -2.13
N GLY A 289 21.82 15.22 -2.52
CA GLY A 289 21.79 16.26 -3.55
C GLY A 289 21.93 15.75 -4.99
N SER A 290 22.11 14.45 -5.21
CA SER A 290 22.13 13.82 -6.53
C SER A 290 20.73 13.33 -6.91
N GLU A 291 20.31 13.54 -8.16
CA GLU A 291 18.99 13.09 -8.64
C GLU A 291 18.88 11.57 -8.55
N LEU A 292 17.92 11.08 -7.77
CA LEU A 292 17.55 9.67 -7.68
C LEU A 292 16.54 9.32 -8.79
N ALA A 293 15.51 10.14 -8.93
CA ALA A 293 14.42 9.87 -9.85
C ALA A 293 13.69 11.15 -10.26
N ARG A 294 13.08 11.10 -11.44
CA ARG A 294 12.20 12.15 -11.95
C ARG A 294 10.94 11.52 -12.51
N ILE A 295 9.82 11.74 -11.84
CA ILE A 295 8.53 11.11 -12.16
C ILE A 295 7.46 12.14 -12.49
N ARG A 296 6.39 11.67 -13.12
CA ARG A 296 5.17 12.44 -13.37
C ARG A 296 3.98 11.65 -12.82
N PRO A 297 3.63 11.84 -11.54
CA PRO A 297 2.54 11.10 -10.91
C PRO A 297 1.22 11.46 -11.59
N TRP A 298 0.71 10.56 -12.44
CA TRP A 298 -0.48 10.78 -13.25
C TRP A 298 -1.07 9.45 -13.70
N ARG A 299 -2.37 9.26 -13.46
CA ARG A 299 -3.11 8.05 -13.84
C ARG A 299 -4.06 8.34 -14.99
N THR A 300 -4.13 7.41 -15.94
CA THR A 300 -5.01 7.47 -17.12
C THR A 300 -5.92 6.25 -17.25
N ASP A 301 -5.88 5.38 -16.25
CA ASP A 301 -6.56 4.10 -16.19
C ASP A 301 -7.87 4.16 -15.40
N CYS A 302 -8.30 5.33 -14.92
CA CYS A 302 -9.53 5.48 -14.12
C CYS A 302 -10.79 5.01 -14.86
N ALA A 303 -10.78 5.01 -16.20
CA ALA A 303 -11.88 4.48 -16.98
C ALA A 303 -12.11 2.96 -16.81
N ALA A 304 -11.10 2.21 -16.34
CA ALA A 304 -11.23 0.80 -16.01
C ALA A 304 -12.01 0.55 -14.71
N LEU A 305 -12.20 1.60 -13.88
CA LEU A 305 -12.98 1.57 -12.63
C LEU A 305 -14.41 2.09 -12.85
N CYS A 306 -14.92 1.91 -14.06
CA CYS A 306 -16.27 2.27 -14.44
C CYS A 306 -16.86 1.24 -15.41
N THR A 307 -17.31 0.13 -14.85
CA THR A 307 -18.19 -0.82 -15.53
C THR A 307 -19.59 -0.22 -15.56
N ILE A 308 -20.12 0.05 -16.75
CA ILE A 308 -21.46 0.64 -16.87
C ILE A 308 -22.51 -0.39 -16.45
N ALA A 309 -23.32 0.01 -15.48
CA ALA A 309 -24.50 -0.70 -15.01
C ALA A 309 -25.73 0.22 -15.08
N HIS A 310 -26.92 -0.37 -15.06
CA HIS A 310 -28.20 0.35 -15.10
C HIS A 310 -29.01 0.01 -13.85
N TYR A 311 -29.60 1.02 -13.21
CA TYR A 311 -30.51 0.84 -12.09
C TYR A 311 -31.90 1.39 -12.43
N GLY A 312 -32.94 0.60 -12.15
CA GLY A 312 -34.33 0.93 -12.41
C GLY A 312 -34.90 0.36 -13.72
N PRO A 313 -36.11 0.79 -14.13
CA PRO A 313 -36.75 0.37 -15.38
C PRO A 313 -35.99 0.85 -16.63
N GLU A 314 -35.99 0.08 -17.71
CA GLU A 314 -35.26 0.42 -18.96
C GLU A 314 -35.62 1.80 -19.54
N ASP A 315 -36.84 2.30 -19.31
CA ASP A 315 -37.35 3.57 -19.83
C ASP A 315 -37.36 4.72 -18.80
N GLY A 316 -36.81 4.51 -17.60
CA GLY A 316 -36.85 5.53 -16.53
C GLY A 316 -35.77 5.41 -15.44
N GLY A 317 -34.87 4.44 -15.55
CA GLY A 317 -33.71 4.28 -14.69
C GLY A 317 -32.53 5.20 -15.05
N PHE A 318 -31.37 4.92 -14.47
CA PHE A 318 -30.14 5.65 -14.76
C PHE A 318 -28.93 4.72 -14.87
N ASP A 319 -27.98 5.14 -15.70
CA ASP A 319 -26.69 4.47 -15.85
C ASP A 319 -25.70 4.99 -14.81
N TYR A 320 -24.87 4.09 -14.29
CA TYR A 320 -23.83 4.41 -13.30
C TYR A 320 -22.59 3.54 -13.50
N CYS A 321 -21.48 3.92 -12.86
CA CYS A 321 -20.28 3.09 -12.77
C CYS A 321 -20.42 2.12 -11.59
N LEU A 322 -20.39 0.80 -11.80
CA LEU A 322 -20.60 -0.20 -10.75
C LEU A 322 -19.64 -0.02 -9.56
N GLU A 323 -18.38 0.30 -9.82
CA GLU A 323 -17.35 0.52 -8.79
C GLU A 323 -17.46 1.90 -8.12
N ASN A 324 -18.20 2.83 -8.73
CA ASN A 324 -18.32 4.23 -8.32
C ASN A 324 -19.78 4.72 -8.50
N PRO A 325 -20.75 4.11 -7.82
CA PRO A 325 -22.18 4.23 -8.13
C PRO A 325 -22.74 5.64 -8.03
N CYS A 326 -22.16 6.48 -7.18
CA CYS A 326 -22.64 7.84 -6.95
C CYS A 326 -21.93 8.89 -7.82
N GLY A 327 -20.91 8.48 -8.58
CA GLY A 327 -20.08 9.37 -9.36
C GLY A 327 -20.65 9.63 -10.73
N ALA A 328 -20.55 10.87 -11.20
CA ALA A 328 -20.76 11.14 -12.63
C ALA A 328 -19.75 10.34 -13.45
N ILE A 329 -20.21 9.58 -14.45
CA ILE A 329 -19.38 8.66 -15.26
C ILE A 329 -18.11 9.35 -15.79
N GLU A 330 -18.25 10.58 -16.26
CA GLU A 330 -17.18 11.40 -16.81
C GLU A 330 -16.16 11.79 -15.75
N SER A 331 -16.63 12.08 -14.53
CA SER A 331 -15.74 12.33 -13.38
C SER A 331 -15.00 11.05 -13.00
N VAL A 332 -15.67 9.91 -12.87
CA VAL A 332 -15.04 8.63 -12.52
C VAL A 332 -13.93 8.28 -13.53
N ARG A 333 -14.21 8.46 -14.82
CA ARG A 333 -13.28 8.16 -15.92
C ARG A 333 -12.14 9.16 -16.07
N ALA A 334 -12.23 10.33 -15.44
CA ALA A 334 -11.25 11.39 -15.64
C ALA A 334 -9.86 11.00 -15.10
N PRO A 335 -8.79 11.24 -15.88
CA PRO A 335 -7.43 11.01 -15.41
C PRO A 335 -7.03 12.07 -14.37
N ARG A 336 -6.26 11.67 -13.36
CA ARG A 336 -5.91 12.52 -12.20
C ARG A 336 -4.45 12.40 -11.80
N ALA A 337 -4.05 13.27 -10.88
CA ALA A 337 -2.74 13.38 -10.26
C ALA A 337 -2.40 12.18 -9.36
N ASN A 338 -2.17 11.03 -10.01
CA ASN A 338 -1.73 9.75 -9.46
C ASN A 338 -2.76 8.91 -8.70
N TRP A 339 -4.04 9.22 -8.81
CA TRP A 339 -5.10 8.44 -8.18
C TRP A 339 -6.31 8.25 -9.09
N CYS A 340 -7.20 7.34 -8.72
CA CYS A 340 -8.53 7.20 -9.29
C CYS A 340 -9.52 6.90 -8.15
N PRO A 341 -10.77 7.38 -8.21
CA PRO A 341 -11.81 7.02 -7.26
C PRO A 341 -11.98 5.50 -7.16
N GLY A 342 -12.03 4.96 -5.94
CA GLY A 342 -12.20 3.51 -5.70
C GLY A 342 -10.94 2.68 -5.97
N SER A 343 -9.76 3.25 -5.77
CA SER A 343 -8.49 2.55 -6.04
C SER A 343 -7.36 2.99 -5.14
N GLU A 344 -6.47 2.05 -4.82
CA GLU A 344 -5.16 2.35 -4.23
C GLU A 344 -4.25 3.11 -5.21
N SER A 345 -3.43 4.00 -4.67
CA SER A 345 -2.31 4.68 -5.31
C SER A 345 -1.00 4.13 -4.72
N PRO A 346 -0.42 3.07 -5.30
CA PRO A 346 0.75 2.40 -4.75
C PRO A 346 1.98 3.31 -4.74
N PRO A 347 2.99 3.02 -3.90
CA PRO A 347 4.23 3.79 -3.87
C PRO A 347 5.01 3.67 -5.19
N PHE A 348 5.69 4.75 -5.57
CA PHE A 348 6.85 4.64 -6.43
C PHE A 348 8.02 4.09 -5.61
N THR A 349 8.75 3.12 -6.15
CA THR A 349 9.82 2.43 -5.42
C THR A 349 11.15 2.48 -6.16
N TRP A 350 12.23 2.79 -5.45
CA TRP A 350 13.59 2.74 -6.00
C TRP A 350 14.55 2.09 -5.03
N ASP A 351 15.54 1.38 -5.58
CA ASP A 351 16.74 1.00 -4.85
C ASP A 351 17.83 2.02 -5.14
N ALA A 352 18.26 2.76 -4.12
CA ALA A 352 19.25 3.81 -4.23
C ALA A 352 20.62 3.29 -3.78
N ASP A 353 21.57 3.17 -4.70
CA ASP A 353 22.93 2.68 -4.41
C ASP A 353 23.60 3.44 -3.25
N ALA A 354 23.40 4.76 -3.18
CA ALA A 354 23.91 5.60 -2.10
C ALA A 354 23.37 5.17 -0.72
N LEU A 355 22.10 4.74 -0.65
CA LEU A 355 21.46 4.29 0.59
C LEU A 355 21.75 2.82 0.95
N ARG A 356 22.83 2.27 0.38
CA ARG A 356 23.44 1.00 0.84
C ARG A 356 24.74 1.24 1.62
N VAL A 357 25.31 2.44 1.53
CA VAL A 357 26.52 2.82 2.28
C VAL A 357 26.09 3.15 3.71
N PRO A 358 26.68 2.52 4.75
CA PRO A 358 26.32 2.83 6.13
C PRO A 358 26.62 4.28 6.52
N GLY A 359 25.78 4.85 7.38
CA GLY A 359 25.93 6.19 7.95
C GLY A 359 24.83 7.17 7.52
N GLN A 360 25.14 8.47 7.65
CA GLN A 360 24.18 9.55 7.43
C GLN A 360 24.06 9.94 5.96
N HIS A 361 22.81 9.97 5.49
CA HIS A 361 22.40 10.39 4.16
C HIS A 361 21.23 11.37 4.23
N THR A 362 20.86 11.91 3.07
CA THR A 362 19.68 12.76 2.96
C THR A 362 18.78 12.34 1.80
N LEU A 363 17.46 12.40 2.03
CA LEU A 363 16.44 12.30 1.00
C LEU A 363 15.75 13.67 0.85
N ALA A 364 15.57 14.13 -0.38
CA ALA A 364 14.82 15.35 -0.67
C ALA A 364 13.97 15.16 -1.93
N TRP A 365 12.97 16.02 -2.10
CA TRP A 365 12.25 16.12 -3.36
C TRP A 365 11.73 17.53 -3.60
N GLU A 366 11.38 17.80 -4.83
CA GLU A 366 10.70 19.01 -5.26
C GLU A 366 9.58 18.66 -6.25
N ILE A 367 8.56 19.51 -6.29
CA ILE A 367 7.48 19.46 -7.26
C ILE A 367 7.67 20.66 -8.18
N SER A 368 7.61 20.45 -9.50
CA SER A 368 7.88 21.49 -10.50
C SER A 368 7.08 22.78 -10.29
N THR A 369 5.86 22.65 -9.76
CA THR A 369 5.00 23.76 -9.34
C THR A 369 3.82 23.19 -8.53
N VAL A 370 3.27 24.00 -7.63
CA VAL A 370 2.02 23.71 -6.91
C VAL A 370 1.18 24.98 -7.00
N ALA A 371 -0.03 24.88 -7.56
CA ALA A 371 -0.95 26.01 -7.67
C ALA A 371 -1.46 26.44 -6.29
N GLU A 372 -1.92 27.69 -6.18
CA GLU A 372 -2.57 28.19 -4.97
C GLU A 372 -3.82 27.35 -4.64
N GLY A 373 -3.96 26.96 -3.37
CA GLY A 373 -5.02 26.04 -2.92
C GLY A 373 -4.80 24.57 -3.30
N GLY A 374 -3.74 24.25 -4.05
CA GLY A 374 -3.32 22.90 -4.38
C GLY A 374 -2.63 22.20 -3.22
N VAL A 375 -2.89 20.90 -3.08
CA VAL A 375 -2.30 20.07 -2.03
C VAL A 375 -1.80 18.77 -2.64
N TRP A 376 -0.58 18.36 -2.30
CA TRP A 376 -0.07 17.03 -2.56
C TRP A 376 0.02 16.25 -1.25
N ARG A 377 -0.69 15.12 -1.14
CA ARG A 377 -0.52 14.16 -0.04
C ARG A 377 0.68 13.29 -0.35
N VAL A 378 1.70 13.34 0.51
CA VAL A 378 3.00 12.72 0.28
C VAL A 378 3.35 11.85 1.48
N SER A 379 3.89 10.66 1.23
CA SER A 379 4.68 9.95 2.24
C SER A 379 5.96 9.41 1.63
N ALA A 380 6.99 9.29 2.46
CA ALA A 380 8.27 8.71 2.11
C ALA A 380 8.73 7.75 3.21
N THR A 381 9.12 6.54 2.83
CA THR A 381 9.63 5.53 3.76
C THR A 381 10.87 4.88 3.18
N TYR A 382 11.92 4.76 4.00
CA TYR A 382 13.15 4.07 3.65
C TYR A 382 13.17 2.67 4.28
N PHE A 383 13.57 1.68 3.49
CA PHE A 383 13.78 0.31 3.92
C PHE A 383 15.24 -0.07 3.67
N ALA A 384 15.87 -0.69 4.67
CA ALA A 384 17.19 -1.29 4.56
C ALA A 384 17.08 -2.80 4.68
N PHE A 385 17.74 -3.53 3.78
CA PHE A 385 17.78 -4.99 3.81
C PHE A 385 19.21 -5.49 3.89
N GLY A 386 19.42 -6.49 4.75
CA GLY A 386 20.68 -7.20 4.91
C GLY A 386 20.79 -8.43 3.99
N GLY A 387 22.00 -8.95 3.89
CA GLY A 387 22.32 -10.16 3.13
C GLY A 387 22.12 -11.46 3.89
#